data_AF-L9M962-F1
#
_entry.id   AF-L9M962-F1
#
_cell.length_a   1.000
_cell.length_b   1.000
_cell.length_c   1.000
_cell.angle_alpha   90.00
_cell.angle_beta   90.00
_cell.angle_gamma   90.00
#
_symmetry.space_group_name_H-M   'P 1'
#
loop_
_entity.id
_entity.type
_entity.pdbx_description
1 polymer ?
#
loop_
_entity_poly.entity_id
_entity_poly.type
_entity_poly.pdbx_seq_one_letter_code
_entity_poly.pdbx_strand_id
1 'polypeptide(L)' 'AGSNDNDTDSAWVDVLTPWAGEGYGARFLPRIGEIVVIDFFDGNIDRPFVVGRIHEAQRSRASLMTKASCPIPRIGRD' A
#
# COMPACT_ATOMS: atom_id res chain seq x y z
N ALA A 1 6.79 -16.33 17.95
CA ALA A 1 7.50 -15.92 16.73
C ALA A 1 8.59 -16.94 16.43
N GLY A 2 8.53 -17.56 15.27
CA GLY A 2 9.37 -18.70 14.84
C GLY A 2 9.16 -18.96 13.35
N SER A 3 9.81 -19.98 12.77
CA SER A 3 9.66 -20.38 11.36
C SER A 3 8.88 -21.69 11.26
N ASN A 4 7.62 -21.69 11.72
CA ASN A 4 6.78 -22.89 11.82
C ASN A 4 5.69 -22.92 10.74
N ASP A 5 5.90 -22.16 9.65
CA ASP A 5 5.03 -21.88 8.53
C ASP A 5 3.53 -21.73 8.90
N ASN A 6 3.24 -20.97 9.95
CA ASN A 6 1.87 -20.72 10.42
C ASN A 6 1.63 -19.29 10.91
N ASP A 7 0.36 -18.94 11.16
CA ASP A 7 -0.08 -17.58 11.50
C ASP A 7 0.46 -17.02 12.84
N THR A 8 1.20 -17.81 13.62
CA THR A 8 1.84 -17.39 14.89
C THR A 8 3.34 -17.13 14.77
N ASP A 9 3.88 -17.26 13.56
CA ASP A 9 5.30 -17.10 13.28
C ASP A 9 5.78 -15.66 13.40
N SER A 10 4.88 -14.71 13.17
CA SER A 10 5.13 -13.28 13.36
C SER A 10 4.41 -12.72 14.59
N ALA A 11 4.97 -11.67 15.17
CA ALA A 11 4.22 -10.83 16.11
C ALA A 11 3.15 -10.01 15.36
N TRP A 12 2.09 -9.63 16.07
CA TRP A 12 1.18 -8.59 15.58
C TRP A 12 1.90 -7.25 15.58
N VAL A 13 1.76 -6.50 14.49
CA VAL A 13 2.42 -5.21 14.31
C VAL A 13 1.41 -4.15 13.89
N ASP A 14 1.64 -2.93 14.35
CA ASP A 14 0.80 -1.79 13.98
C ASP A 14 1.02 -1.39 12.53
N VAL A 15 -0.01 -0.82 11.91
CA VAL A 15 0.03 -0.33 10.54
C VAL A 15 -0.16 1.18 10.54
N LEU A 16 0.81 1.89 9.96
CA LEU A 16 0.69 3.32 9.72
C LEU A 16 -0.50 3.58 8.80
N THR A 17 -1.42 4.42 9.26
CA THR A 17 -2.56 4.86 8.48
C THR A 17 -2.37 6.32 8.09
N PRO A 18 -2.81 6.74 6.88
CA PRO A 18 -2.63 8.12 6.44
C PRO A 18 -3.46 9.12 7.25
N TRP A 19 -4.49 8.64 7.95
CA TRP A 19 -5.31 9.45 8.84
C TRP A 19 -5.96 8.56 9.90
N ALA A 20 -5.74 8.87 11.17
CA ALA A 20 -6.29 8.16 12.30
C ALA A 20 -6.81 9.17 13.34
N GLY A 21 -8.05 8.96 13.80
CA GLY A 21 -8.65 9.69 14.89
C GLY A 21 -9.56 8.78 15.72
N GLU A 22 -10.03 9.27 16.86
CA GLU A 22 -10.92 8.50 17.72
C GLU A 22 -12.26 8.25 17.02
N GLY A 23 -12.53 6.99 16.67
CA GLY A 23 -13.76 6.60 15.97
C GLY A 23 -13.80 6.90 14.46
N TYR A 24 -12.77 7.50 13.88
CA TYR A 24 -12.71 7.83 12.45
C TYR A 24 -11.31 7.68 11.85
N GLY A 25 -11.22 7.71 10.53
CA GLY A 25 -9.95 7.66 9.80
C GLY A 25 -10.03 6.77 8.57
N ALA A 26 -8.86 6.46 8.01
CA ALA A 26 -8.73 5.61 6.83
C ALA A 26 -7.93 4.34 7.18
N ARG A 27 -8.44 3.17 6.78
CA ARG A 27 -7.77 1.87 7.03
C ARG A 27 -7.50 1.15 5.73
N PHE A 28 -6.23 0.83 5.49
CA PHE A 28 -5.77 0.09 4.32
C PHE A 28 -4.84 -1.03 4.76
N LEU A 29 -5.41 -2.09 5.35
CA LEU A 29 -4.63 -3.23 5.84
C LEU A 29 -3.98 -3.99 4.66
N PRO A 30 -2.71 -4.40 4.79
CA PRO A 30 -2.08 -5.31 3.84
C PRO A 30 -2.82 -6.64 3.78
N ARG A 31 -2.90 -7.21 2.57
CA ARG A 31 -3.44 -8.55 2.34
C ARG A 31 -2.32 -9.58 2.31
N ILE A 32 -2.69 -10.85 2.51
CA ILE A 32 -1.76 -11.99 2.38
C ILE A 32 -1.09 -11.96 1.00
N GLY A 33 0.24 -12.15 0.96
CA GLY A 33 1.05 -12.12 -0.25
C GLY A 33 1.38 -10.72 -0.78
N GLU A 34 1.09 -9.65 -0.03
CA GLU A 34 1.58 -8.30 -0.33
C GLU A 34 2.93 -8.04 0.34
N ILE A 35 3.81 -7.33 -0.37
CA ILE A 35 5.10 -6.89 0.18
C ILE A 35 4.89 -5.57 0.92
N VAL A 36 5.38 -5.53 2.16
CA VAL A 36 5.29 -4.36 3.03
C VAL A 36 6.66 -3.86 3.43
N VAL A 37 6.74 -2.56 3.70
CA VAL A 37 7.92 -1.93 4.31
C VAL A 37 7.70 -1.86 5.82
N ILE A 38 8.64 -2.41 6.58
CA ILE A 38 8.68 -2.32 8.04
C ILE A 38 9.70 -1.27 8.43
N ASP A 39 9.33 -0.42 9.38
CA ASP A 39 10.23 0.47 10.09
C ASP A 39 10.10 0.23 11.60
N PHE A 40 11.04 0.76 12.37
CA PHE A 40 11.19 0.48 13.78
C PHE A 40 11.16 1.78 14.58
N PHE A 41 10.28 1.86 15.57
CA PHE A 41 10.21 3.05 16.42
C PHE A 41 11.55 3.30 17.11
N ASP A 42 12.16 4.47 16.82
CA ASP A 42 13.46 4.86 17.37
C ASP A 42 14.58 3.83 17.10
N GLY A 43 14.48 3.10 15.99
CA GLY A 43 15.43 2.03 15.64
C GLY A 43 15.36 0.80 16.54
N ASN A 44 14.36 0.69 17.43
CA ASN A 44 14.20 -0.47 18.29
C ASN A 44 13.56 -1.64 17.53
N ILE A 45 14.32 -2.72 17.31
CA ILE A 45 13.90 -3.92 16.58
C ILE A 45 12.68 -4.63 17.22
N ASP A 46 12.47 -4.44 18.52
CA ASP A 46 11.33 -5.00 19.27
C ASP A 46 10.04 -4.21 19.06
N ARG A 47 10.10 -3.06 18.36
CA ARG A 47 8.95 -2.18 18.10
C ARG A 47 8.74 -1.91 16.59
N PRO A 48 8.51 -2.96 15.78
CA PRO A 48 8.23 -2.80 14.36
C PRO A 48 6.84 -2.22 14.11
N PHE A 49 6.70 -1.49 13.01
CA PHE A 49 5.42 -1.09 12.43
C PHE A 49 5.48 -1.07 10.90
N VAL A 50 4.33 -1.24 10.25
CA VAL A 50 4.20 -1.21 8.79
C VAL A 50 4.08 0.24 8.31
N VAL A 51 4.95 0.68 7.42
CA VAL A 51 4.89 2.01 6.80
C VAL A 51 3.94 2.04 5.60
N GLY A 52 3.93 0.96 4.81
CA GLY A 52 3.15 0.89 3.58
C GLY A 52 3.42 -0.36 2.76
N ARG A 53 2.87 -0.37 1.54
CA ARG A 53 2.96 -1.49 0.58
C ARG A 53 3.76 -1.08 -0.63
N ILE A 54 4.48 -2.04 -1.21
CA ILE A 54 5.17 -1.87 -2.48
C ILE A 54 4.43 -2.68 -3.54
N HIS A 55 4.16 -2.05 -4.68
CA HIS A 55 3.74 -2.74 -5.89
C HIS A 55 4.99 -3.19 -6.65
N GLU A 56 5.26 -4.50 -6.64
CA GLU A 56 6.27 -5.06 -7.55
C GLU A 56 5.73 -5.08 -8.99
N ALA A 57 6.63 -5.03 -9.98
CA ALA A 57 6.30 -4.83 -11.40
C ALA A 57 5.24 -5.81 -11.98
N GLN A 58 5.00 -6.94 -11.32
CA GLN A 58 4.00 -7.94 -11.69
C GLN A 58 2.58 -7.59 -11.22
N ARG A 59 2.43 -6.81 -10.13
CA ARG A 59 1.14 -6.24 -9.75
C ARG A 59 0.96 -4.97 -10.55
N SER A 60 0.01 -5.00 -11.49
CA SER A 60 -0.33 -3.86 -12.35
C SER A 60 -0.41 -2.59 -11.50
N ARG A 61 0.62 -1.75 -11.62
CA ARG A 61 0.59 -0.39 -11.08
C ARG A 61 -0.69 0.24 -11.62
N ALA A 62 -1.41 0.98 -10.78
CA ALA A 62 -2.55 1.76 -11.24
C ALA A 62 -2.12 2.51 -12.50
N SER A 63 -2.63 2.07 -13.65
CA SER A 63 -2.21 2.60 -14.94
C SER A 63 -2.61 4.05 -14.94
N LEU A 64 -1.62 4.95 -14.89
CA LEU A 64 -1.85 6.35 -15.22
C LEU A 64 -2.26 6.35 -16.68
N MET A 65 -3.56 6.35 -16.92
CA MET A 65 -4.10 6.41 -18.27
C MET A 65 -3.62 7.73 -18.88
N THR A 66 -2.58 7.67 -19.72
CA THR A 66 -2.15 8.74 -20.61
C THR A 66 -3.25 8.95 -21.65
N LYS A 67 -4.40 9.52 -21.25
CA LYS A 67 -5.44 9.91 -22.19
C LYS A 67 -5.08 11.29 -22.76
N ALA A 68 -3.98 11.34 -23.51
CA ALA A 68 -3.61 12.46 -24.36
C ALA A 68 -4.08 12.25 -25.82
N SER A 69 -5.13 11.46 -26.02
CA SER A 69 -5.84 11.39 -27.30
C SER A 69 -7.29 11.80 -27.05
N CYS A 70 -7.49 13.08 -26.74
CA CYS A 70 -8.77 13.72 -27.01
C CYS A 70 -8.75 14.09 -28.50
N PRO A 71 -9.58 13.48 -29.37
CA PRO A 71 -9.64 13.88 -30.77
C PRO A 71 -10.23 15.28 -30.83
N ILE A 72 -9.49 16.22 -31.42
CA ILE A 72 -9.99 17.56 -31.71
C ILE A 72 -11.21 17.40 -32.64
N PRO A 73 -12.39 17.97 -32.32
CA PRO A 73 -13.50 17.95 -33.25
C PRO A 73 -13.13 18.82 -34.46
N ARG A 74 -13.05 18.21 -35.65
CA ARG A 74 -12.98 18.95 -36.92
C ARG A 74 -14.30 19.71 -37.10
N ILE A 75 -14.31 20.98 -36.70
CA ILE A 75 -15.33 21.94 -37.12
C ILE A 75 -15.10 22.28 -38.60
N GLY A 76 -16.19 22.22 -39.38
CA GLY A 76 -16.36 22.93 -40.65
C GLY A 76 -15.75 22.28 -41.89
N ARG A 77 -16.58 21.62 -42.69
CA ARG A 77 -16.49 21.72 -44.16
C ARG A 77 -17.68 22.60 -44.57
N ASP A 78 -17.38 23.86 -44.82
CA ASP A 78 -18.16 24.82 -45.58
C ASP A 78 -17.21 25.92 -46.06
#